data_AF-A0A141RN86-F1
#
_entry.id   AF-A0A141RN86-F1
#
_cell.length_a   1.000
_cell.length_b   1.000
_cell.length_c   1.000
_cell.angle_alpha   90.00
_cell.angle_beta   90.00
_cell.angle_gamma   90.00
#
_symmetry.space_group_name_H-M   'P 1'
#
loop_
_entity.id
_entity.type
_entity.pdbx_description
1 polymer ?
#
loop_
_entity_poly.entity_id
_entity_poly.type
_entity_poly.pdbx_seq_one_letter_code
_entity_poly.pdbx_strand_id
1 'polypeptide(L)'
;YFTWGYADIAKKQPVTQQTLFELGSVSKTFTGVLGGDAIARGEIKLSDPTTKYWPELTAKQWNGITLLHLATYTAGGLPLQVPDEVKSSSDLLRFYQNWQPAWAPGTQRLYANSSIGLFGALAVKPSGLSFEQAMKTRVFQPLKLNHTWINVPSAEEKNYAWGYREGKAVHVSPGALDAEAYGVKSTIEDMARWVQSNLKPLDINEKTLQQGIQLAQSRYWQTGDMYQGLGWEMLDWPVNP
;
A
#
# COMPACT_ATOMS: atom_id res chain seq x y z
N TYR A 1 6.49 0.00 -24.98
CA TYR A 1 5.32 -0.55 -24.26
C TYR A 1 4.51 -1.39 -25.22
N PHE A 2 3.97 -2.51 -24.76
CA PHE A 2 3.08 -3.36 -25.55
C PHE A 2 1.67 -3.30 -24.97
N THR A 3 0.65 -3.18 -25.82
CA THR A 3 -0.76 -3.12 -25.42
C THR A 3 -1.61 -4.01 -26.30
N TRP A 4 -2.71 -4.53 -25.75
CA TRP A 4 -3.66 -5.38 -26.46
C TRP A 4 -5.09 -5.14 -25.96
N GLY A 5 -6.07 -5.38 -26.83
CA GLY A 5 -7.49 -5.39 -26.45
C GLY A 5 -8.07 -4.00 -26.15
N TYR A 6 -9.12 -3.99 -25.32
CA TYR A 6 -9.94 -2.82 -25.03
C TYR A 6 -9.94 -2.47 -23.53
N ALA A 7 -9.81 -1.18 -23.23
CA ALA A 7 -10.06 -0.60 -21.91
C ALA A 7 -11.56 -0.46 -21.60
N ASP A 8 -12.38 -0.32 -22.65
CA ASP A 8 -13.85 -0.38 -22.58
C ASP A 8 -14.35 -1.17 -23.80
N ILE A 9 -14.86 -2.38 -23.57
CA ILE A 9 -15.39 -3.28 -24.61
C ILE A 9 -16.62 -2.66 -25.29
N ALA A 10 -17.53 -2.04 -24.52
CA ALA A 10 -18.77 -1.50 -25.06
C ALA A 10 -18.50 -0.33 -25.99
N LYS A 11 -17.53 0.52 -25.63
CA LYS A 11 -17.08 1.66 -26.46
C LYS A 11 -15.99 1.30 -27.47
N LYS A 12 -15.50 0.05 -27.46
CA LYS A 12 -14.32 -0.39 -28.23
C LYS A 12 -13.12 0.55 -28.04
N GLN A 13 -12.96 1.10 -26.83
CA GLN A 13 -11.85 1.98 -26.48
C GLN A 13 -10.59 1.12 -26.34
N PRO A 14 -9.56 1.27 -27.20
CA PRO A 14 -8.34 0.46 -27.10
C PRO A 14 -7.58 0.76 -25.82
N VAL A 15 -6.84 -0.25 -25.33
CA VAL A 15 -5.81 -0.02 -24.31
C VAL A 15 -4.67 0.78 -24.93
N THR A 16 -4.30 1.88 -24.29
CA THR A 16 -3.18 2.74 -24.68
C THR A 16 -2.18 2.88 -23.53
N GLN A 17 -1.08 3.59 -23.78
CA GLN A 17 -0.11 3.95 -22.74
C GLN A 17 -0.71 4.87 -21.67
N GLN A 18 -1.83 5.55 -21.97
CA GLN A 18 -2.54 6.46 -21.07
C GLN A 18 -3.63 5.75 -20.25
N THR A 19 -3.95 4.49 -20.54
CA THR A 19 -5.00 3.77 -19.83
C THR A 19 -4.63 3.55 -18.36
N LEU A 20 -5.49 4.01 -17.46
CA LEU A 20 -5.39 3.75 -16.03
C LEU A 20 -5.97 2.38 -15.70
N PHE A 21 -5.21 1.58 -14.97
CA PHE A 21 -5.64 0.31 -14.42
C PHE A 21 -5.64 0.35 -12.89
N GLU A 22 -6.60 -0.33 -12.28
CA GLU A 22 -6.59 -0.58 -10.84
C GLU A 22 -5.46 -1.55 -10.49
N LEU A 23 -4.56 -1.12 -9.62
CA LEU A 23 -3.38 -1.90 -9.26
C LEU A 23 -3.67 -2.99 -8.22
N GLY A 24 -4.82 -2.89 -7.54
CA GLY A 24 -5.15 -3.74 -6.40
C GLY A 24 -3.99 -3.74 -5.40
N SER A 25 -3.63 -4.92 -4.90
CA SER A 25 -2.60 -5.08 -3.87
C SER A 25 -1.19 -4.62 -4.24
N VAL A 26 -0.88 -4.34 -5.51
CA VAL A 26 0.40 -3.67 -5.85
C VAL A 26 0.49 -2.29 -5.21
N SER A 27 -0.64 -1.65 -4.89
CA SER A 27 -0.71 -0.41 -4.10
C SER A 27 0.10 -0.46 -2.80
N LYS A 28 0.24 -1.65 -2.20
CA LYS A 28 1.00 -1.85 -0.96
C LYS A 28 2.48 -1.54 -1.10
N THR A 29 3.06 -1.66 -2.30
CA THR A 29 4.45 -1.26 -2.53
C THR A 29 4.61 0.25 -2.37
N PHE A 30 3.62 1.03 -2.82
CA PHE A 30 3.60 2.47 -2.62
C PHE A 30 3.42 2.83 -1.14
N THR A 31 2.52 2.16 -0.44
CA THR A 31 2.33 2.33 1.01
C THR A 31 3.60 1.99 1.80
N GLY A 32 4.28 0.90 1.45
CA GLY A 32 5.55 0.51 2.05
C GLY A 32 6.64 1.54 1.86
N VAL A 33 6.79 2.08 0.65
CA VAL A 33 7.75 3.15 0.34
C VAL A 33 7.39 4.46 1.01
N LEU A 34 6.11 4.85 1.07
CA LEU A 34 5.67 6.04 1.80
C LEU A 34 5.98 5.93 3.30
N GLY A 35 5.76 4.74 3.88
CA GLY A 35 6.17 4.45 5.25
C GLY A 35 7.70 4.50 5.42
N GLY A 36 8.45 3.98 4.45
CA GLY A 36 9.91 4.13 4.36
C GLY A 36 10.38 5.59 4.35
N ASP A 37 9.74 6.44 3.55
CA ASP A 37 10.01 7.88 3.48
C ASP A 37 9.69 8.57 4.82
N ALA A 38 8.59 8.20 5.49
CA ALA A 38 8.28 8.69 6.83
C ALA A 38 9.32 8.27 7.89
N ILE A 39 9.89 7.06 7.79
CA ILE A 39 11.02 6.62 8.63
C ILE A 39 12.25 7.49 8.35
N ALA A 40 12.59 7.69 7.07
CA ALA A 40 13.73 8.50 6.66
C ALA A 40 13.61 9.98 7.07
N ARG A 41 12.38 10.50 7.16
CA ARG A 41 12.08 11.84 7.71
C ARG A 41 12.17 11.93 9.24
N GLY A 42 12.31 10.80 9.93
CA GLY A 42 12.30 10.73 11.40
C GLY A 42 10.92 10.89 12.02
N GLU A 43 9.85 10.78 11.24
CA GLU A 43 8.46 10.92 11.69
C GLU A 43 7.98 9.67 12.43
N ILE A 44 8.41 8.49 11.97
CA ILE A 44 8.06 7.21 12.57
C ILE A 44 9.27 6.30 12.77
N LYS A 45 9.14 5.33 13.69
CA LYS A 45 10.07 4.20 13.78
C LYS A 45 9.28 2.90 13.71
N LEU A 46 9.79 1.92 12.97
CA LEU A 46 9.15 0.59 12.89
C LEU A 46 9.06 -0.10 14.26
N SER A 47 9.98 0.22 15.19
CA SER A 47 10.00 -0.29 16.55
C SER A 47 8.99 0.38 17.49
N ASP A 48 8.39 1.51 17.10
CA ASP A 48 7.43 2.20 17.95
C ASP A 48 6.13 1.37 18.08
N PRO A 49 5.48 1.41 19.27
CA PRO A 49 4.20 0.74 19.46
C PRO A 49 3.11 1.42 18.62
N THR A 50 2.16 0.62 18.14
CA THR A 50 1.02 1.11 17.33
C THR A 50 0.26 2.23 18.05
N THR A 51 0.09 2.08 19.36
CA THR A 51 -0.66 3.01 20.23
C THR A 51 -0.02 4.40 20.33
N LYS A 52 1.27 4.55 19.98
CA LYS A 52 1.92 5.86 19.86
C LYS A 52 1.27 6.74 18.78
N TYR A 53 0.80 6.11 17.71
CA TYR A 53 0.19 6.80 16.56
C TYR A 53 -1.33 6.71 16.56
N TRP A 54 -1.90 5.88 17.43
CA TRP A 54 -3.33 5.84 17.69
C TRP A 54 -3.61 5.71 19.19
N PRO A 55 -3.53 6.81 19.97
CA PRO A 55 -3.68 6.78 21.42
C PRO A 55 -5.03 6.22 21.90
N GLU A 56 -6.07 6.34 21.09
CA GLU A 56 -7.41 5.80 21.35
C GLU A 56 -7.47 4.27 21.26
N LEU A 57 -6.45 3.62 20.69
CA LEU A 57 -6.32 2.17 20.60
C LEU A 57 -5.74 1.60 21.89
N THR A 58 -6.58 1.51 22.91
CA THR A 58 -6.18 1.26 24.31
C THR A 58 -6.31 -0.20 24.76
N ALA A 59 -6.93 -1.08 23.97
CA ALA A 59 -7.15 -2.45 24.38
C ALA A 59 -5.82 -3.22 24.53
N LYS A 60 -5.69 -3.98 25.62
CA LYS A 60 -4.43 -4.59 26.08
C LYS A 60 -3.73 -5.49 25.06
N GLN A 61 -4.45 -6.07 24.11
CA GLN A 61 -3.88 -6.94 23.07
C GLN A 61 -2.99 -6.17 22.09
N TRP A 62 -3.06 -4.84 22.06
CA TRP A 62 -2.17 -3.99 21.28
C TRP A 62 -0.80 -3.77 21.94
N ASN A 63 -0.64 -4.14 23.21
CA ASN A 63 0.64 -4.07 23.90
C ASN A 63 1.65 -5.01 23.22
N GLY A 64 2.75 -4.45 22.75
CA GLY A 64 3.79 -5.19 22.02
C GLY A 64 3.58 -5.26 20.50
N ILE A 65 2.46 -4.77 19.96
CA ILE A 65 2.27 -4.64 18.51
C ILE A 65 2.89 -3.33 18.02
N THR A 66 3.93 -3.43 17.20
CA THR A 66 4.66 -2.29 16.64
C THR A 66 4.22 -1.97 15.21
N LEU A 67 4.67 -0.83 14.69
CA LEU A 67 4.49 -0.51 13.27
C LEU A 67 5.13 -1.55 12.34
N LEU A 68 6.25 -2.17 12.74
CA LEU A 68 6.86 -3.29 11.99
C LEU A 68 5.87 -4.43 11.82
N HIS A 69 5.18 -4.81 12.90
CA HIS A 69 4.23 -5.92 12.87
C HIS A 69 3.06 -5.65 11.91
N LEU A 70 2.57 -4.41 11.87
CA LEU A 70 1.54 -4.00 10.94
C LEU A 70 2.02 -4.00 9.49
N ALA A 71 3.18 -3.41 9.22
CA ALA A 71 3.73 -3.28 7.87
C ALA A 71 4.12 -4.62 7.22
N THR A 72 4.38 -5.64 8.04
CA THR A 72 4.91 -6.95 7.60
C THR A 72 3.95 -8.11 7.85
N TYR A 73 2.70 -7.83 8.20
CA TYR A 73 1.65 -8.83 8.41
C TYR A 73 1.92 -9.80 9.58
N THR A 74 2.68 -9.36 10.57
CA THR A 74 3.11 -10.16 11.72
C THR A 74 2.48 -9.72 13.05
N ALA A 75 1.37 -8.98 12.99
CA ALA A 75 0.64 -8.52 14.18
C ALA A 75 -0.04 -9.64 14.99
N GLY A 76 -0.10 -10.87 14.45
CA GLY A 76 -0.71 -12.01 15.14
C GLY A 76 -2.11 -12.35 14.64
N GLY A 77 -2.36 -12.29 13.33
CA GLY A 77 -3.64 -12.73 12.74
C GLY A 77 -4.68 -11.62 12.56
N LEU A 78 -4.24 -10.42 12.15
CA LEU A 78 -5.16 -9.45 11.56
C LEU A 78 -5.79 -10.04 10.29
N PRO A 79 -7.09 -9.84 10.04
CA PRO A 79 -7.80 -10.52 8.96
C PRO A 79 -7.39 -10.03 7.57
N LEU A 80 -7.62 -10.87 6.55
CA LEU A 80 -7.30 -10.53 5.16
C LEU A 80 -7.95 -9.21 4.71
N GLN A 81 -9.21 -9.00 5.08
CA GLN A 81 -10.02 -7.82 4.75
C GLN A 81 -10.54 -7.16 6.01
N VAL A 82 -10.73 -5.85 5.96
CA VAL A 82 -11.61 -5.16 6.92
C VAL A 82 -13.05 -5.54 6.55
N PRO A 83 -13.94 -5.87 7.52
CA PRO A 83 -15.34 -6.18 7.23
C PRO A 83 -16.07 -5.03 6.50
N ASP A 84 -16.97 -5.37 5.58
CA ASP A 84 -17.65 -4.42 4.68
C ASP A 84 -18.51 -3.38 5.42
N GLU A 85 -18.96 -3.69 6.63
CA GLU A 85 -19.76 -2.79 7.46
C GLU A 85 -18.93 -1.68 8.10
N VAL A 86 -17.60 -1.82 8.15
CA VAL A 86 -16.69 -0.81 8.70
C VAL A 86 -16.47 0.29 7.66
N LYS A 87 -16.95 1.51 7.96
CA LYS A 87 -16.86 2.63 7.02
C LYS A 87 -16.28 3.89 7.65
N SER A 88 -16.67 4.21 8.87
CA SER A 88 -16.21 5.42 9.55
C SER A 88 -14.96 5.16 10.41
N SER A 89 -14.27 6.24 10.80
CA SER A 89 -13.15 6.16 11.72
C SER A 89 -13.51 5.54 13.08
N SER A 90 -14.76 5.74 13.55
CA SER A 90 -15.23 5.16 14.81
C SER A 90 -15.54 3.66 14.68
N ASP A 91 -16.04 3.22 13.53
CA ASP A 91 -16.19 1.79 13.24
C ASP A 91 -14.83 1.11 13.14
N LEU A 92 -13.86 1.77 12.49
CA LEU A 92 -12.51 1.25 12.33
C LEU A 92 -11.79 1.13 13.68
N LEU A 93 -11.92 2.14 14.55
CA LEU A 93 -11.44 2.06 15.93
C LEU A 93 -12.09 0.88 16.67
N ARG A 94 -13.41 0.73 16.58
CA ARG A 94 -14.14 -0.38 17.22
C ARG A 94 -13.69 -1.74 16.70
N PHE A 95 -13.48 -1.86 15.40
CA PHE A 95 -12.95 -3.07 14.76
C PHE A 95 -11.59 -3.45 15.35
N TYR A 96 -10.63 -2.52 15.38
CA TYR A 96 -9.30 -2.81 15.93
C TYR A 96 -9.30 -2.99 17.46
N GLN A 97 -10.14 -2.28 18.20
CA GLN A 97 -10.28 -2.45 19.65
C GLN A 97 -10.85 -3.82 20.03
N ASN A 98 -11.73 -4.38 19.20
CA ASN A 98 -12.39 -5.67 19.46
C ASN A 98 -11.65 -6.87 18.87
N TRP A 99 -10.75 -6.66 17.92
CA TRP A 99 -9.91 -7.72 17.36
C TRP A 99 -9.09 -8.41 18.46
N GLN A 100 -9.00 -9.74 18.40
CA GLN A 100 -8.16 -10.56 19.27
C GLN A 100 -7.13 -11.33 18.43
N PRO A 101 -5.86 -11.36 18.84
CA PRO A 101 -4.82 -12.06 18.10
C PRO A 101 -5.00 -13.58 18.13
N ALA A 102 -4.71 -14.22 16.99
CA ALA A 102 -4.58 -15.67 16.89
C ALA A 102 -3.20 -16.16 17.37
N TRP A 103 -2.17 -15.31 17.27
CA TRP A 103 -0.80 -15.63 17.67
C TRP A 103 -0.11 -14.43 18.32
N ALA A 104 1.00 -14.67 19.02
CA ALA A 104 1.81 -13.58 19.56
C ALA A 104 2.40 -12.71 18.42
N PRO A 105 2.57 -11.39 18.61
CA PRO A 105 3.16 -10.52 17.61
C PRO A 105 4.57 -10.98 17.22
N GLY A 106 4.91 -10.89 15.94
CA GLY A 106 6.23 -11.29 15.41
C GLY A 106 6.44 -12.80 15.26
N THR A 107 5.40 -13.63 15.42
CA THR A 107 5.56 -15.10 15.34
C THR A 107 5.02 -15.73 14.05
N GLN A 108 3.99 -15.15 13.44
CA GLN A 108 3.33 -15.69 12.25
C GLN A 108 3.04 -14.58 11.25
N ARG A 109 3.32 -14.84 9.98
CA ARG A 109 2.95 -13.97 8.85
C ARG A 109 1.58 -14.39 8.31
N LEU A 110 0.60 -13.49 8.36
CA LEU A 110 -0.70 -13.67 7.70
C LEU A 110 -1.04 -12.44 6.87
N TYR A 111 -0.88 -12.54 5.53
CA TYR A 111 -1.14 -11.44 4.61
C TYR A 111 -2.52 -10.79 4.84
N ALA A 112 -2.54 -9.46 5.00
CA ALA A 112 -3.72 -8.76 5.49
C ALA A 112 -3.79 -7.29 5.04
N ASN A 113 -4.90 -6.91 4.38
CA ASN A 113 -5.22 -5.53 4.07
C ASN A 113 -5.39 -4.70 5.34
N SER A 114 -6.04 -5.26 6.38
CA SER A 114 -6.22 -4.55 7.65
C SER A 114 -4.90 -4.37 8.43
N SER A 115 -3.83 -5.08 8.07
CA SER A 115 -2.52 -4.91 8.71
C SER A 115 -1.75 -3.76 8.05
N ILE A 116 -1.38 -3.90 6.78
CA ILE A 116 -0.59 -2.87 6.09
C ILE A 116 -1.40 -1.61 5.79
N GLY A 117 -2.73 -1.73 5.65
CA GLY A 117 -3.61 -0.59 5.52
C GLY A 117 -3.57 0.29 6.77
N LEU A 118 -3.60 -0.34 7.96
CA LEU A 118 -3.44 0.40 9.21
C LEU A 118 -2.05 1.03 9.33
N PHE A 119 -1.00 0.30 8.93
CA PHE A 119 0.35 0.86 8.87
C PHE A 119 0.39 2.14 8.03
N GLY A 120 -0.17 2.14 6.81
CA GLY A 120 -0.21 3.31 5.94
C GLY A 120 -0.92 4.50 6.58
N ALA A 121 -2.10 4.26 7.17
CA ALA A 121 -2.90 5.29 7.82
C ALA A 121 -2.18 5.92 9.03
N LEU A 122 -1.45 5.12 9.80
CA LEU A 122 -0.70 5.60 10.96
C LEU A 122 0.63 6.27 10.58
N ALA A 123 1.30 5.78 9.53
CA ALA A 123 2.60 6.27 9.08
C ALA A 123 2.57 7.76 8.68
N VAL A 124 1.43 8.23 8.17
CA VAL A 124 1.28 9.62 7.71
C VAL A 124 0.83 10.58 8.82
N LYS A 125 0.35 10.09 9.96
CA LYS A 125 -0.20 10.95 11.03
C LYS A 125 0.76 12.06 11.51
N PRO A 126 2.06 11.81 11.75
CA PRO A 126 2.97 12.88 12.20
C PRO A 126 3.15 14.02 11.19
N SER A 127 2.91 13.76 9.90
CA SER A 127 3.00 14.79 8.86
C SER A 127 1.84 15.78 8.85
N GLY A 128 0.71 15.44 9.50
CA GLY A 128 -0.54 16.18 9.42
C GLY A 128 -1.27 16.09 8.07
N LEU A 129 -0.75 15.31 7.11
CA LEU A 129 -1.37 15.11 5.80
C LEU A 129 -2.35 13.94 5.82
N SER A 130 -3.34 13.98 4.93
CA SER A 130 -4.08 12.76 4.57
C SER A 130 -3.17 11.78 3.85
N PHE A 131 -3.53 10.49 3.86
CA PHE A 131 -2.76 9.46 3.17
C PHE A 131 -2.59 9.79 1.67
N GLU A 132 -3.66 10.19 1.00
CA GLU A 132 -3.61 10.56 -0.42
C GLU A 132 -2.69 11.77 -0.68
N GLN A 133 -2.75 12.79 0.18
CA GLN A 133 -1.91 13.97 0.01
C GLN A 133 -0.43 13.67 0.29
N ALA A 134 -0.14 12.83 1.29
CA ALA A 134 1.21 12.36 1.58
C ALA A 134 1.75 11.54 0.40
N MET A 135 0.98 10.58 -0.12
CA MET A 135 1.37 9.77 -1.27
C MET A 135 1.64 10.63 -2.50
N LYS A 136 0.74 11.58 -2.80
CA LYS A 136 0.87 12.49 -3.94
C LYS A 136 2.15 13.32 -3.85
N THR A 137 2.39 13.97 -2.72
CA THR A 137 3.48 14.96 -2.58
C THR A 137 4.84 14.33 -2.27
N ARG A 138 4.86 13.15 -1.64
CA ARG A 138 6.12 12.50 -1.21
C ARG A 138 6.57 11.38 -2.13
N VAL A 139 5.68 10.79 -2.92
CA VAL A 139 6.00 9.64 -3.78
C VAL A 139 5.67 9.94 -5.25
N PHE A 140 4.41 10.24 -5.57
CA PHE A 140 4.00 10.37 -6.98
C PHE A 140 4.69 11.54 -7.69
N GLN A 141 4.63 12.74 -7.09
CA GLN A 141 5.21 13.95 -7.69
C GLN A 141 6.74 13.89 -7.84
N PRO A 142 7.54 13.49 -6.82
CA PRO A 142 8.98 13.39 -6.96
C PRO A 142 9.43 12.40 -8.04
N LEU A 143 8.70 11.29 -8.19
CA LEU A 143 8.97 10.27 -9.22
C LEU A 143 8.33 10.60 -10.58
N LYS A 144 7.65 11.76 -10.70
CA LYS A 144 6.95 12.20 -11.90
C LYS A 144 5.93 11.18 -12.39
N LEU A 145 5.20 10.56 -11.47
CA LEU A 145 4.07 9.67 -11.72
C LEU A 145 2.81 10.52 -11.92
N ASN A 146 2.72 11.17 -13.09
CA ASN A 146 1.74 12.21 -13.34
C ASN A 146 0.34 11.67 -13.70
N HIS A 147 0.24 10.37 -13.98
CA HIS A 147 -0.99 9.66 -14.26
C HIS A 147 -1.16 8.49 -13.29
N THR A 148 -0.88 8.74 -12.01
CA THR A 148 -1.06 7.80 -10.91
C THR A 148 -1.90 8.46 -9.82
N TRP A 149 -2.98 7.79 -9.42
CA TRP A 149 -4.04 8.37 -8.60
C TRP A 149 -4.53 7.37 -7.55
N ILE A 150 -4.96 7.87 -6.39
CA ILE A 150 -5.81 7.09 -5.47
C ILE A 150 -7.27 7.33 -5.86
N ASN A 151 -7.69 8.60 -5.90
CA ASN A 151 -8.94 9.03 -6.49
C ASN A 151 -8.72 9.57 -7.91
N VAL A 152 -9.30 8.89 -8.91
CA VAL A 152 -9.19 9.31 -10.31
C VAL A 152 -9.98 10.61 -10.53
N PRO A 153 -9.35 11.71 -10.95
CA PRO A 153 -10.05 12.97 -11.18
C PRO A 153 -10.89 12.90 -12.46
N SER A 154 -11.94 13.73 -12.56
CA SER A 154 -12.85 13.70 -13.72
C SER A 154 -12.19 13.96 -15.07
N ALA A 155 -11.06 14.68 -15.10
CA ALA A 155 -10.28 14.88 -16.32
C ALA A 155 -9.64 13.58 -16.87
N GLU A 156 -9.46 12.58 -16.00
CA GLU A 156 -8.81 11.30 -16.29
C GLU A 156 -9.81 10.13 -16.39
N GLU A 157 -11.10 10.33 -16.08
CA GLU A 157 -12.14 9.29 -16.18
C GLU A 157 -12.21 8.64 -17.57
N LYS A 158 -11.95 9.43 -18.63
CA LYS A 158 -11.89 8.92 -20.02
C LYS A 158 -10.76 7.91 -20.26
N ASN A 159 -9.73 7.93 -19.43
CA ASN A 159 -8.58 7.04 -19.50
C ASN A 159 -8.72 5.84 -18.54
N TYR A 160 -9.73 5.84 -17.67
CA TYR A 160 -9.93 4.79 -16.67
C TYR A 160 -10.59 3.56 -17.30
N ALA A 161 -9.83 2.46 -17.41
CA ALA A 161 -10.35 1.20 -17.90
C ALA A 161 -11.47 0.67 -16.99
N TRP A 162 -12.44 -0.01 -17.60
CA TRP A 162 -13.34 -0.90 -16.86
C TRP A 162 -12.63 -2.22 -16.57
N GLY A 163 -12.73 -2.68 -15.32
CA GLY A 163 -12.51 -4.09 -15.02
C GLY A 163 -13.67 -4.92 -15.53
N TYR A 164 -13.44 -6.20 -15.85
CA TYR A 164 -14.51 -7.11 -16.27
C TYR A 164 -14.55 -8.33 -15.36
N ARG A 165 -15.63 -8.47 -14.60
CA ARG A 165 -15.89 -9.62 -13.72
C ARG A 165 -17.18 -10.29 -14.16
N GLU A 166 -17.10 -11.57 -14.53
CA GLU A 166 -18.24 -12.34 -15.06
C GLU A 166 -18.94 -11.62 -16.23
N GLY A 167 -18.14 -10.99 -17.10
CA GLY A 167 -18.61 -10.23 -18.26
C GLY A 167 -19.19 -8.85 -17.94
N LYS A 168 -19.29 -8.45 -16.66
CA LYS A 168 -19.81 -7.15 -16.24
C LYS A 168 -18.67 -6.14 -16.03
N ALA A 169 -18.86 -4.94 -16.56
CA ALA A 169 -17.97 -3.81 -16.33
C ALA A 169 -18.05 -3.38 -14.85
N VAL A 170 -16.91 -3.28 -14.19
CA VAL A 170 -16.80 -2.96 -12.76
C VAL A 170 -15.62 -2.01 -12.49
N HIS A 171 -15.77 -1.19 -11.46
CA HIS A 171 -14.67 -0.52 -10.77
C HIS A 171 -14.66 -0.96 -9.30
N VAL A 172 -13.52 -0.81 -8.64
CA VAL A 172 -13.38 -1.04 -7.21
C VAL A 172 -14.40 -0.20 -6.43
N SER A 173 -15.06 -0.83 -5.47
CA SER A 173 -15.98 -0.13 -4.56
C SER A 173 -15.21 0.50 -3.39
N PRO A 174 -15.66 1.64 -2.83
CA PRO A 174 -15.04 2.21 -1.64
C PRO A 174 -15.05 1.23 -0.47
N GLY A 175 -13.96 1.20 0.30
CA GLY A 175 -13.82 0.33 1.47
C GLY A 175 -12.89 0.94 2.52
N ALA A 176 -13.01 0.49 3.77
CA ALA A 176 -12.10 0.96 4.80
C ALA A 176 -10.65 0.59 4.47
N LEU A 177 -9.77 1.58 4.53
CA LEU A 177 -8.34 1.46 4.21
C LEU A 177 -8.06 1.04 2.76
N ASP A 178 -8.98 1.36 1.84
CA ASP A 178 -8.82 1.05 0.42
C ASP A 178 -7.59 1.74 -0.18
N ALA A 179 -7.41 3.04 0.04
CA ALA A 179 -6.28 3.83 -0.43
C ALA A 179 -4.93 3.21 -0.02
N GLU A 180 -4.82 2.80 1.24
CA GLU A 180 -3.60 2.26 1.83
C GLU A 180 -3.31 0.82 1.41
N ALA A 181 -4.34 0.02 1.10
CA ALA A 181 -4.18 -1.41 0.84
C ALA A 181 -4.30 -1.78 -0.64
N TYR A 182 -5.16 -1.14 -1.43
CA TYR A 182 -5.44 -1.56 -2.82
C TYR A 182 -5.93 -0.45 -3.76
N GLY A 183 -5.87 0.81 -3.35
CA GLY A 183 -6.59 1.91 -3.98
C GLY A 183 -5.86 2.67 -5.07
N VAL A 184 -4.63 2.31 -5.47
CA VAL A 184 -3.89 3.03 -6.51
C VAL A 184 -4.34 2.60 -7.92
N LYS A 185 -4.47 3.58 -8.80
CA LYS A 185 -4.70 3.43 -10.24
C LYS A 185 -3.56 4.10 -10.99
N SER A 186 -3.00 3.46 -11.99
CA SER A 186 -1.82 3.98 -12.70
C SER A 186 -1.79 3.51 -14.16
N THR A 187 -0.99 4.19 -14.97
CA THR A 187 -0.71 3.82 -16.35
C THR A 187 0.50 2.89 -16.44
N ILE A 188 0.69 2.25 -17.60
CA ILE A 188 1.88 1.43 -17.85
C ILE A 188 3.18 2.25 -17.88
N GLU A 189 3.11 3.52 -18.30
CA GLU A 189 4.29 4.41 -18.31
C GLU A 189 4.73 4.75 -16.88
N ASP A 190 3.79 5.12 -16.02
CA ASP A 190 4.07 5.43 -14.63
C ASP A 190 4.49 4.19 -13.85
N MET A 191 3.87 3.03 -14.10
CA MET A 191 4.30 1.77 -13.49
C MET A 191 5.71 1.35 -13.94
N ALA A 192 6.10 1.61 -15.19
CA ALA A 192 7.47 1.40 -15.63
C ALA A 192 8.45 2.34 -14.90
N ARG A 193 8.09 3.61 -14.70
CA ARG A 193 8.87 4.56 -13.88
C ARG A 193 8.96 4.12 -12.43
N TRP A 194 7.88 3.59 -11.86
CA TRP A 194 7.88 3.03 -10.51
C TRP A 194 8.87 1.88 -10.37
N VAL A 195 8.89 0.95 -11.33
CA VAL A 195 9.86 -0.15 -11.37
C VAL A 195 11.29 0.38 -11.52
N GLN A 196 11.54 1.31 -12.44
CA GLN A 196 12.87 1.92 -12.62
C GLN A 196 13.38 2.59 -11.33
N SER A 197 12.50 3.32 -10.64
CA SER A 197 12.80 3.99 -9.37
C SER A 197 13.16 2.98 -8.28
N ASN A 198 12.46 1.84 -8.22
CA ASN A 198 12.74 0.77 -7.27
C ASN A 198 13.99 -0.05 -7.62
N LEU A 199 14.32 -0.21 -8.91
CA LEU A 199 15.54 -0.88 -9.36
C LEU A 199 16.80 -0.06 -9.07
N LYS A 200 16.72 1.27 -9.20
CA LYS A 200 17.87 2.16 -9.06
C LYS A 200 17.55 3.37 -8.18
N PRO A 201 17.29 3.16 -6.88
CA PRO A 201 16.90 4.25 -5.97
C PRO A 201 17.96 5.35 -5.84
N LEU A 202 19.24 5.03 -6.10
CA LEU A 202 20.34 6.00 -6.03
C LEU A 202 20.25 7.13 -7.09
N ASP A 203 19.39 6.99 -8.10
CA ASP A 203 19.14 8.04 -9.10
C ASP A 203 18.06 9.04 -8.65
N ILE A 204 17.45 8.85 -7.47
CA ILE A 204 16.39 9.70 -6.93
C ILE A 204 17.02 10.84 -6.11
N ASN A 205 16.70 12.08 -6.45
CA ASN A 205 17.30 13.26 -5.80
C ASN A 205 16.76 13.50 -4.38
N GLU A 206 15.48 13.18 -4.14
CA GLU A 206 14.82 13.31 -2.85
C GLU A 206 15.35 12.27 -1.87
N LYS A 207 16.31 12.66 -1.02
CA LYS A 207 17.05 11.77 -0.12
C LYS A 207 16.17 10.86 0.74
N THR A 208 15.07 11.37 1.29
CA THR A 208 14.18 10.56 2.14
C THR A 208 13.39 9.54 1.34
N LEU A 209 13.00 9.87 0.10
CA LEU A 209 12.31 8.94 -0.79
C LEU A 209 13.27 7.86 -1.30
N GLN A 210 14.50 8.23 -1.67
CA GLN A 210 15.57 7.28 -1.99
C GLN A 210 15.74 6.27 -0.84
N GLN A 211 15.93 6.77 0.39
CA GLN A 211 16.09 5.90 1.56
C GLN A 211 14.83 5.09 1.84
N GLY A 212 13.63 5.66 1.64
CA GLY A 212 12.36 4.97 1.82
C GLY A 212 12.20 3.77 0.88
N ILE A 213 12.63 3.89 -0.38
CA ILE A 213 12.65 2.78 -1.34
C ILE A 213 13.60 1.67 -0.90
N GLN A 214 14.79 2.02 -0.41
CA GLN A 214 15.76 1.05 0.12
C GLN A 214 15.21 0.31 1.36
N LEU A 215 14.57 1.04 2.28
CA LEU A 215 13.93 0.46 3.46
C LEU A 215 12.79 -0.49 3.07
N ALA A 216 11.98 -0.15 2.06
CA ALA A 216 10.89 -1.00 1.61
C ALA A 216 11.35 -2.37 1.07
N GLN A 217 12.59 -2.47 0.58
CA GLN A 217 13.20 -3.72 0.08
C GLN A 217 14.14 -4.38 1.10
N SER A 218 14.22 -3.87 2.34
CA SER A 218 14.98 -4.52 3.41
C SER A 218 14.28 -5.83 3.84
N ARG A 219 15.05 -6.85 4.19
CA ARG A 219 14.53 -8.19 4.53
C ARG A 219 14.22 -8.26 6.02
N TYR A 220 12.96 -8.08 6.40
CA TYR A 220 12.53 -8.04 7.82
C TYR A 220 12.17 -9.41 8.39
N TRP A 221 11.53 -10.25 7.58
CA TRP A 221 11.13 -11.61 7.94
C TRP A 221 11.43 -12.56 6.80
N GLN A 222 11.62 -13.84 7.13
CA GLN A 222 11.77 -14.91 6.15
C GLN A 222 10.66 -15.96 6.38
N THR A 223 10.03 -16.44 5.31
CA THR A 223 9.08 -17.55 5.32
C THR A 223 9.36 -18.44 4.12
N GLY A 224 9.92 -19.63 4.37
CA GLY A 224 10.53 -20.43 3.30
C GLY A 224 11.65 -19.63 2.63
N ASP A 225 11.58 -19.53 1.30
CA ASP A 225 12.59 -18.84 0.47
C ASP A 225 12.25 -17.35 0.22
N MET A 226 11.12 -16.88 0.73
CA MET A 226 10.65 -15.51 0.56
C MET A 226 10.98 -14.64 1.77
N TYR A 227 11.41 -13.41 1.49
CA TYR A 227 11.67 -12.35 2.44
C TYR A 227 10.61 -11.26 2.35
N GLN A 228 10.05 -10.88 3.50
CA GLN A 228 9.08 -9.78 3.59
C GLN A 228 9.80 -8.43 3.72
N GLY A 229 9.53 -7.52 2.79
CA GLY A 229 9.84 -6.10 2.87
C GLY A 229 8.66 -5.27 3.41
N LEU A 230 8.70 -3.95 3.21
CA LEU A 230 7.52 -3.10 3.42
C LEU A 230 6.72 -3.09 2.11
N GLY A 231 5.65 -3.88 2.04
CA GLY A 231 4.86 -4.07 0.82
C GLY A 231 5.52 -5.02 -0.18
N TRP A 232 6.79 -4.81 -0.54
CA TRP A 232 7.55 -5.72 -1.41
C TRP A 232 7.78 -7.08 -0.76
N GLU A 233 7.86 -8.12 -1.60
CA GLU A 233 8.32 -9.45 -1.27
C GLU A 233 9.54 -9.76 -2.15
N MET A 234 10.56 -10.41 -1.58
CA MET A 234 11.83 -10.64 -2.26
C MET A 234 12.25 -12.09 -2.12
N LEU A 235 12.92 -12.63 -3.13
CA LEU A 235 13.61 -13.92 -3.08
C LEU A 235 15.05 -13.70 -3.54
N ASP A 236 15.96 -14.59 -3.17
CA ASP A 236 17.29 -14.61 -3.79
C ASP A 236 17.19 -14.97 -5.28
N TRP A 237 18.04 -14.36 -6.10
CA TRP A 237 18.13 -14.64 -7.54
C TRP A 237 19.44 -15.41 -7.84
N PRO A 238 19.40 -16.51 -8.62
CA PRO A 238 18.22 -17.10 -9.28
C PRO A 238 17.27 -17.75 -8.28
N VAL A 239 15.96 -17.70 -8.58
CA VAL A 239 14.95 -18.39 -7.78
C VAL A 239 15.05 -19.90 -8.01
N ASN A 240 14.98 -20.69 -6.95
CA ASN A 240 14.84 -22.14 -7.08
C ASN A 240 13.45 -22.45 -7.67
N PRO A 241 13.35 -23.24 -8.76
CA PRO A 241 12.09 -23.58 -9.41
C PRO A 241 11.21 -24.51 -8.58
#